data_AF-A0A497L2T7-F1
#
_entry.id   AF-A0A497L2T7-F1
#
_cell.length_a   1.000
_cell.length_b   1.000
_cell.length_c   1.000
_cell.angle_alpha   90.00
_cell.angle_beta   90.00
_cell.angle_gamma   90.00
#
_symmetry.space_group_name_H-M   'P 1'
#
loop_
_entity.id
_entity.type
_entity.pdbx_description
1 polymer ?
#
loop_
_entity_poly.entity_id
_entity_poly.type
_entity_poly.pdbx_seq_one_letter_code
_entity_poly.pdbx_strand_id
1 'polypeptide(L)'
;MIGRRELTSKDVRKLVFRAIELIADAQRELDLPICPHIGETREKLREGEFRAEPLPRNRSGPYTAEYGVFQPPSTIVLDSRLPFCDRPLRIPQFPASLACYCATHEVIHADDHTGGDRLLVETRRHILEDHVDKLEKGMQFIDREGGRDCIGGYEELADLWAMHYVDMVTHYRAYVVLRHWQLPKIDLIWSRLNSDFFPPNLLTCIERQRGVSYVFDLIRRAGEYCLIDALGEFRSIGEKNACRYTV
;
A
#
# COMPACT_ATOMS: atom_id res chain seq x y z
N MET A 1 -12.74 -0.97 34.83
CA MET A 1 -13.24 -1.16 33.45
C MET A 1 -12.64 -0.08 32.57
N ILE A 2 -11.62 -0.37 31.78
CA ILE A 2 -11.07 0.60 30.83
C ILE A 2 -11.88 0.43 29.54
N GLY A 3 -12.75 1.40 29.28
CA GLY A 3 -13.78 1.35 28.26
C GLY A 3 -13.21 1.28 26.85
N ARG A 4 -13.85 0.42 26.05
CA ARG A 4 -13.76 0.33 24.60
C ARG A 4 -14.04 1.71 23.98
N ARG A 5 -13.14 2.25 23.17
CA ARG A 5 -13.35 3.52 22.44
C ARG A 5 -13.23 3.29 20.94
N GLU A 6 -14.32 3.53 20.22
CA GLU A 6 -14.35 3.57 18.76
C GLU A 6 -13.69 4.86 18.24
N LEU A 7 -13.19 4.82 17.01
CA LEU A 7 -12.72 6.04 16.34
C LEU A 7 -13.90 6.95 16.05
N THR A 8 -13.70 8.26 16.27
CA THR A 8 -14.63 9.30 15.83
C THR A 8 -14.08 9.99 14.57
N SER A 9 -14.94 10.66 13.80
CA SER A 9 -14.51 11.52 12.68
C SER A 9 -13.44 12.54 13.07
N LYS A 10 -13.48 13.04 14.31
CA LYS A 10 -12.45 13.96 14.86
C LYS A 10 -11.12 13.25 15.08
N ASP A 11 -11.13 11.99 15.48
CA ASP A 11 -9.91 11.19 15.63
C ASP A 11 -9.31 10.88 14.26
N VAL A 12 -10.13 10.56 13.25
CA VAL A 12 -9.69 10.35 11.87
C VAL A 12 -9.01 11.61 11.32
N ARG A 13 -9.65 12.78 11.46
CA ARG A 13 -9.03 14.06 11.05
C ARG A 13 -7.67 14.27 11.71
N LYS A 14 -7.54 14.03 13.02
CA LYS A 14 -6.26 14.16 13.73
C LYS A 14 -5.21 13.18 13.22
N LEU A 15 -5.59 11.94 12.96
CA LEU A 15 -4.69 10.92 12.43
C LEU A 15 -4.20 11.29 11.03
N VAL A 16 -5.08 11.79 10.16
CA VAL A 16 -4.73 12.25 8.81
C VAL A 16 -3.70 13.39 8.86
N PHE A 17 -3.96 14.46 9.61
CA PHE A 17 -3.02 15.57 9.66
C PHE A 17 -1.70 15.20 10.34
N ARG A 18 -1.72 14.30 11.32
CA ARG A 18 -0.50 13.70 11.87
C ARG A 18 0.25 12.88 10.83
N ALA A 19 -0.44 12.09 10.01
CA ALA A 19 0.19 11.31 8.95
C ALA A 19 0.87 12.22 7.92
N ILE A 20 0.23 13.33 7.52
CA ILE A 20 0.83 14.35 6.64
C ILE A 20 2.15 14.88 7.23
N GLU A 21 2.17 15.20 8.52
CA GLU A 21 3.38 15.67 9.22
C GLU A 21 4.47 14.59 9.21
N LEU A 22 4.14 13.35 9.59
CA LEU A 22 5.07 12.22 9.60
C LEU A 22 5.67 11.95 8.22
N ILE A 23 4.85 12.00 7.17
CA ILE A 23 5.27 11.81 5.78
C ILE A 23 6.21 12.93 5.35
N ALA A 24 5.82 14.20 5.57
CA ALA A 24 6.61 15.35 5.14
C ALA A 24 7.98 15.38 5.82
N ASP A 25 8.04 15.05 7.10
CA ASP A 25 9.29 14.96 7.86
C ASP A 25 10.15 13.79 7.40
N ALA A 26 9.57 12.59 7.23
CA ALA A 26 10.31 11.41 6.75
C ALA A 26 10.87 11.64 5.34
N GLN A 27 10.08 12.24 4.43
CA GLN A 27 10.53 12.61 3.09
C GLN A 27 11.73 13.56 3.13
N ARG A 28 11.68 14.58 4.01
CA ARG A 28 12.78 15.55 4.17
C ARG A 28 14.02 14.91 4.78
N GLU A 29 13.87 14.10 5.82
CA GLU A 29 15.00 13.52 6.56
C GLU A 29 15.67 12.35 5.82
N LEU A 30 14.90 11.58 5.06
CA LEU A 30 15.41 10.47 4.27
C LEU A 30 15.85 10.89 2.86
N ASP A 31 15.47 12.08 2.41
CA ASP A 31 15.65 12.56 1.03
C ASP A 31 15.04 11.57 0.01
N LEU A 32 13.79 11.16 0.25
CA LEU A 32 13.06 10.19 -0.57
C LEU A 32 11.74 10.77 -1.08
N PRO A 33 11.34 10.53 -2.35
CA PRO A 33 10.08 11.02 -2.91
C PRO A 33 8.90 10.15 -2.44
N ILE A 34 8.56 10.21 -1.15
CA ILE A 34 7.47 9.44 -0.54
C ILE A 34 6.10 9.93 -1.03
N CYS A 35 5.85 11.22 -0.87
CA CYS A 35 4.65 11.92 -1.32
C CYS A 35 5.08 13.25 -1.95
N PRO A 36 5.39 13.27 -3.25
CA PRO A 36 5.88 14.47 -3.93
C PRO A 36 4.89 15.64 -3.89
N HIS A 37 3.59 15.36 -3.73
CA HIS A 37 2.53 16.37 -3.79
C HIS A 37 1.99 16.76 -2.40
N ILE A 38 2.69 16.37 -1.32
CA ILE A 38 2.14 16.41 0.05
C ILE A 38 1.67 17.79 0.51
N GLY A 39 2.28 18.86 -0.03
CA GLY A 39 1.85 20.23 0.20
C GLY A 39 0.47 20.53 -0.39
N GLU A 40 0.24 20.18 -1.66
CA GLU A 40 -1.05 20.34 -2.33
C GLU A 40 -2.11 19.40 -1.73
N THR A 41 -1.73 18.15 -1.45
CA THR A 41 -2.60 17.17 -0.78
C THR A 41 -3.06 17.65 0.58
N ARG A 42 -2.17 18.31 1.36
CA ARG A 42 -2.55 18.92 2.63
C ARG A 42 -3.62 19.99 2.47
N GLU A 43 -3.50 20.86 1.47
CA GLU A 43 -4.50 21.91 1.23
C GLU A 43 -5.84 21.29 0.79
N LYS A 44 -5.84 20.32 -0.13
CA LYS A 44 -7.05 19.59 -0.54
C LYS A 44 -7.75 18.90 0.64
N LEU A 45 -6.99 18.25 1.52
CA LEU A 45 -7.53 17.56 2.69
C LEU A 45 -8.00 18.51 3.80
N ARG A 46 -7.57 19.79 3.85
CA ARG A 46 -8.10 20.76 4.83
C ARG A 46 -9.59 21.01 4.67
N GLU A 47 -10.04 21.00 3.42
CA GLU A 47 -11.43 21.19 3.01
C GLU A 47 -12.17 19.86 2.85
N GLY A 48 -11.47 18.74 3.02
CA GLY A 48 -12.00 17.39 2.89
C GLY A 48 -12.86 16.92 4.07
N GLU A 49 -13.47 15.75 3.88
CA GLU A 49 -14.28 15.09 4.89
C GLU A 49 -13.55 13.92 5.54
N PHE A 50 -13.78 13.76 6.84
CA PHE A 50 -13.18 12.69 7.64
C PHE A 50 -14.27 11.91 8.34
N ARG A 51 -14.33 10.60 8.10
CA ARG A 51 -15.41 9.76 8.63
C ARG A 51 -14.84 8.55 9.35
N ALA A 52 -15.48 8.19 10.46
CA ALA A 52 -15.22 6.94 11.16
C ALA A 52 -16.49 6.10 11.08
N GLU A 53 -16.49 5.08 10.23
CA GLU A 53 -17.67 4.28 9.93
C GLU A 53 -17.31 2.80 9.90
N PRO A 54 -18.22 1.88 10.25
CA PRO A 54 -17.96 0.45 10.13
C PRO A 54 -17.74 0.06 8.66
N LEU A 55 -16.54 -0.38 8.30
CA LEU A 55 -16.27 -0.87 6.95
C LEU A 55 -16.71 -2.35 6.83
N PRO A 56 -17.27 -2.81 5.71
CA PRO A 56 -17.69 -4.21 5.60
C PRO A 56 -16.50 -5.16 5.80
N ARG A 57 -16.57 -6.03 6.82
CA ARG A 57 -15.54 -7.05 7.12
C ARG A 57 -15.48 -8.17 6.05
N ASN A 58 -16.53 -8.29 5.23
CA ASN A 58 -16.67 -9.28 4.16
C ASN A 58 -16.29 -8.72 2.79
N ARG A 59 -15.14 -8.06 2.68
CA ARG A 59 -14.40 -8.16 1.43
C ARG A 59 -13.59 -9.44 1.53
N SER A 60 -14.15 -10.52 0.99
CA SER A 60 -13.39 -11.72 0.60
C SER A 60 -12.49 -11.37 -0.59
N GLY A 61 -11.63 -10.37 -0.38
CA GLY A 61 -10.60 -9.89 -1.26
C GLY A 61 -9.25 -10.04 -0.55
N PRO A 62 -8.17 -10.25 -1.28
CA PRO A 62 -6.96 -10.87 -0.74
C PRO A 62 -6.04 -9.96 0.12
N TYR A 63 -6.55 -8.85 0.67
CA TYR A 63 -5.76 -7.89 1.45
C TYR A 63 -6.47 -7.56 2.77
N THR A 64 -6.22 -8.36 3.81
CA THR A 64 -6.88 -8.22 5.13
C THR A 64 -6.21 -7.17 6.04
N ALA A 65 -5.98 -5.97 5.50
CA ALA A 65 -5.82 -4.76 6.31
C ALA A 65 -6.52 -3.52 5.72
N GLU A 66 -7.64 -3.74 5.02
CA GLU A 66 -8.54 -2.69 4.54
C GLU A 66 -9.35 -2.07 5.70
N TYR A 67 -8.68 -1.26 6.52
CA TYR A 67 -9.33 -0.48 7.57
C TYR A 67 -9.45 1.01 7.24
N GLY A 68 -9.20 1.37 5.99
CA GLY A 68 -9.27 2.73 5.47
C GLY A 68 -9.72 2.73 4.02
N VAL A 69 -10.28 3.85 3.59
CA VAL A 69 -10.51 4.16 2.18
C VAL A 69 -10.42 5.66 1.96
N PHE A 70 -9.59 6.04 1.01
CA PHE A 70 -9.61 7.34 0.37
C PHE A 70 -10.67 7.35 -0.74
N GLN A 71 -11.56 8.34 -0.68
CA GLN A 71 -12.56 8.63 -1.69
C GLN A 71 -12.20 9.98 -2.32
N PRO A 72 -11.79 9.99 -3.59
CA PRO A 72 -11.58 11.23 -4.33
C PRO A 72 -12.79 12.18 -4.24
N PRO A 73 -12.56 13.50 -4.15
CA PRO A 73 -11.26 14.16 -4.24
C PRO A 73 -10.53 14.34 -2.90
N SER A 74 -11.20 14.22 -1.75
CA SER A 74 -10.62 14.64 -0.46
C SER A 74 -11.22 13.97 0.79
N THR A 75 -11.92 12.84 0.64
CA THR A 75 -12.59 12.18 1.76
C THR A 75 -11.77 10.98 2.24
N ILE A 76 -11.49 10.90 3.55
CA ILE A 76 -10.85 9.72 4.15
C ILE A 76 -11.79 9.09 5.18
N VAL A 77 -12.08 7.82 4.99
CA VAL A 77 -12.90 7.01 5.90
C VAL A 77 -12.01 5.94 6.53
N LEU A 78 -12.02 5.83 7.86
CA LEU A 78 -11.38 4.72 8.56
C LEU A 78 -12.43 3.85 9.27
N ASP A 79 -12.18 2.54 9.40
CA ASP A 79 -13.09 1.65 10.13
C ASP A 79 -13.20 2.13 11.58
N SER A 80 -14.41 2.50 12.01
CA SER A 80 -14.67 2.94 13.39
C SER A 80 -14.30 1.86 14.42
N ARG A 81 -14.26 0.60 13.99
CA ARG A 81 -13.93 -0.61 14.76
C ARG A 81 -12.50 -1.09 14.54
N LEU A 82 -11.63 -0.31 13.88
CA LEU A 82 -10.17 -0.50 13.94
C LEU A 82 -9.79 -0.91 15.37
N PRO A 83 -8.97 -1.96 15.57
CA PRO A 83 -9.04 -2.79 16.77
C PRO A 83 -8.50 -2.06 17.99
N PHE A 84 -9.30 -1.17 18.57
CA PHE A 84 -9.22 -0.77 19.96
C PHE A 84 -9.94 -1.80 20.86
N CYS A 85 -10.64 -2.76 20.25
CA CYS A 85 -11.47 -3.79 20.85
C CYS A 85 -11.37 -5.02 19.93
N ASP A 86 -10.95 -6.20 20.36
CA ASP A 86 -11.92 -7.20 20.82
C ASP A 86 -11.35 -8.18 21.86
N ARG A 87 -10.05 -8.08 22.16
CA ARG A 87 -9.38 -8.64 23.34
C ARG A 87 -8.26 -7.67 23.69
N PRO A 88 -7.85 -7.50 24.96
CA PRO A 88 -6.55 -6.92 25.24
C PRO A 88 -5.54 -7.83 24.54
N LEU A 89 -5.16 -7.50 23.30
CA LEU A 89 -3.85 -7.86 22.81
C LEU A 89 -2.93 -7.44 23.95
N ARG A 90 -2.03 -8.32 24.40
CA ARG A 90 -1.01 -7.98 25.40
C ARG A 90 0.00 -6.95 24.88
N ILE A 91 -0.44 -6.08 23.95
CA ILE A 91 0.32 -5.11 23.18
C ILE A 91 -0.53 -3.83 23.12
N PRO A 92 -0.53 -3.01 24.19
CA PRO A 92 -1.38 -1.82 24.30
C PRO A 92 -1.21 -0.80 23.17
N GLN A 93 -0.07 -0.79 22.49
CA GLN A 93 0.28 0.17 21.44
C GLN A 93 -0.24 -0.23 20.05
N PHE A 94 -0.58 -1.51 19.84
CA PHE A 94 -0.97 -2.03 18.52
C PHE A 94 -2.18 -1.30 17.90
N PRO A 95 -3.27 -1.02 18.63
CA PRO A 95 -4.43 -0.31 18.07
C PRO A 95 -4.09 1.07 17.51
N ALA A 96 -3.32 1.85 18.29
CA ALA A 96 -2.91 3.19 17.90
C ALA A 96 -1.96 3.15 16.70
N SER A 97 -1.04 2.18 16.66
CA SER A 97 -0.13 1.99 15.53
C SER A 97 -0.87 1.60 14.26
N LEU A 98 -1.89 0.73 14.36
CA LEU A 98 -2.68 0.33 13.20
C LEU A 98 -3.54 1.48 12.68
N ALA A 99 -4.16 2.27 13.56
CA ALA A 99 -4.90 3.47 13.14
C ALA A 99 -3.98 4.50 12.46
N CYS A 100 -2.75 4.67 12.97
CA CYS A 100 -1.73 5.51 12.33
C CYS A 100 -1.30 4.96 10.97
N TYR A 101 -1.14 3.63 10.87
CA TYR A 101 -0.85 2.95 9.61
C TYR A 101 -1.91 3.23 8.56
N CYS A 102 -3.18 3.00 8.87
CA CYS A 102 -4.28 3.21 7.94
C CYS A 102 -4.41 4.68 7.53
N ALA A 103 -4.28 5.62 8.46
CA ALA A 103 -4.31 7.04 8.09
C ALA A 103 -3.13 7.42 7.17
N THR A 104 -1.93 6.89 7.42
CA THR A 104 -0.75 7.13 6.57
C THR A 104 -0.96 6.56 5.17
N HIS A 105 -1.52 5.35 5.10
CA HIS A 105 -1.88 4.69 3.85
C HIS A 105 -2.84 5.52 3.00
N GLU A 106 -3.96 5.96 3.59
CA GLU A 106 -4.96 6.75 2.85
C GLU A 106 -4.47 8.15 2.45
N VAL A 107 -3.56 8.75 3.23
CA VAL A 107 -2.92 10.02 2.84
C VAL A 107 -2.03 9.83 1.61
N ILE A 108 -1.33 8.69 1.50
CA ILE A 108 -0.51 8.39 0.33
C ILE A 108 -1.41 8.19 -0.91
N HIS A 109 -2.56 7.51 -0.78
CA HIS A 109 -3.54 7.45 -1.87
C HIS A 109 -4.05 8.84 -2.29
N ALA A 110 -4.31 9.72 -1.32
CA ALA A 110 -4.70 11.10 -1.62
C ALA A 110 -3.60 11.89 -2.35
N ASP A 111 -2.33 11.61 -2.04
CA ASP A 111 -1.16 12.20 -2.72
C ASP A 111 -1.02 11.69 -4.15
N ASP A 112 -1.16 10.39 -4.37
CA ASP A 112 -1.14 9.80 -5.71
C ASP A 112 -2.24 10.40 -6.60
N HIS A 113 -3.45 10.50 -6.06
CA HIS A 113 -4.58 11.11 -6.77
C HIS A 113 -4.33 12.59 -7.05
N THR A 114 -3.72 13.32 -6.11
CA THR A 114 -3.29 14.70 -6.32
C THR A 114 -2.28 14.81 -7.46
N GLY A 115 -1.37 13.85 -7.59
CA GLY A 115 -0.41 13.71 -8.67
C GLY A 115 -0.98 13.13 -9.98
N GLY A 116 -2.30 12.94 -10.07
CA GLY A 116 -2.98 12.43 -11.26
C GLY A 116 -2.86 10.92 -11.47
N ASP A 117 -2.64 10.16 -10.40
CA ASP A 117 -2.57 8.69 -10.42
C ASP A 117 -1.53 8.16 -11.43
N ARG A 118 -0.44 8.92 -11.64
CA ARG A 118 0.57 8.66 -12.68
C ARG A 118 1.16 7.25 -12.60
N LEU A 119 1.41 6.73 -11.39
CA LEU A 119 1.95 5.39 -11.22
C LEU A 119 1.00 4.33 -11.79
N LEU A 120 -0.30 4.46 -11.54
CA LEU A 120 -1.32 3.54 -12.06
C LEU A 120 -1.36 3.57 -13.58
N VAL A 121 -1.49 4.78 -14.16
CA VAL A 121 -1.62 4.99 -15.61
C VAL A 121 -0.39 4.45 -16.35
N GLU A 122 0.81 4.80 -15.88
CA GLU A 122 2.04 4.41 -16.54
C GLU A 122 2.37 2.92 -16.35
N THR A 123 2.12 2.35 -15.17
CA THR A 123 2.29 0.91 -14.95
C THR A 123 1.35 0.08 -15.81
N ARG A 124 0.09 0.50 -15.95
CA ARG A 124 -0.89 -0.14 -16.84
C ARG A 124 -0.40 -0.13 -18.29
N ARG A 125 0.05 1.03 -18.77
CA ARG A 125 0.61 1.19 -20.13
C ARG A 125 1.80 0.26 -20.33
N HIS A 126 2.76 0.24 -19.41
CA HIS A 126 3.93 -0.64 -19.44
C HIS A 126 3.55 -2.12 -19.52
N ILE A 127 2.57 -2.57 -18.73
CA ILE A 127 2.11 -3.96 -18.78
C ILE A 127 1.53 -4.32 -20.16
N LEU A 128 0.72 -3.44 -20.74
CA LEU A 128 0.09 -3.66 -22.05
C LEU A 128 1.09 -3.65 -23.20
N GLU A 129 2.14 -2.84 -23.12
CA GLU A 129 3.15 -2.69 -24.18
C GLU A 129 4.25 -3.76 -24.09
N ASP A 130 4.79 -3.99 -22.89
CA ASP A 130 6.03 -4.76 -22.72
C ASP A 130 5.79 -6.19 -22.20
N HIS A 131 4.60 -6.49 -21.67
CA HIS A 131 4.31 -7.77 -21.00
C HIS A 131 3.14 -8.54 -21.62
N VAL A 132 2.91 -8.37 -22.93
CA VAL A 132 1.86 -9.07 -23.69
C VAL A 132 1.95 -10.60 -23.52
N ASP A 133 3.16 -11.18 -23.47
CA ASP A 133 3.34 -12.63 -23.29
C ASP A 133 2.82 -13.11 -21.91
N LYS A 134 2.88 -12.25 -20.89
CA LYS A 134 2.35 -12.54 -19.55
C LYS A 134 0.85 -12.39 -19.52
N LEU A 135 0.31 -11.36 -20.16
CA LEU A 135 -1.13 -11.15 -20.29
C LEU A 135 -1.79 -12.34 -20.99
N GLU A 136 -1.20 -12.84 -22.08
CA GLU A 136 -1.69 -14.02 -22.78
C GLU A 136 -1.74 -15.25 -21.86
N LYS A 137 -0.64 -15.54 -21.14
CA LYS A 137 -0.59 -16.65 -20.18
C LYS A 137 -1.59 -16.48 -19.03
N GLY A 138 -1.75 -15.25 -18.54
CA GLY A 138 -2.71 -14.90 -17.50
C GLY A 138 -4.15 -15.16 -17.94
N MET A 139 -4.52 -14.69 -19.14
CA MET A 139 -5.84 -14.96 -19.71
C MET A 139 -6.09 -16.45 -19.94
N GLN A 140 -5.09 -17.19 -20.43
CA GLN A 140 -5.22 -18.66 -20.57
C GLN A 140 -5.51 -19.34 -19.22
N PHE A 141 -4.96 -18.84 -18.11
CA PHE A 141 -5.25 -19.36 -16.78
C PHE A 141 -6.66 -18.98 -16.33
N ILE A 142 -7.05 -17.71 -16.50
CA ILE A 142 -8.39 -17.20 -16.17
C ILE A 142 -9.48 -17.97 -16.93
N ASP A 143 -9.28 -18.23 -18.22
CA ASP A 143 -10.21 -18.98 -19.05
C ASP A 143 -10.36 -20.43 -18.58
N ARG A 144 -9.27 -21.06 -18.12
CA ARG A 144 -9.30 -22.45 -17.61
C ARG A 144 -10.01 -22.55 -16.26
N GLU A 145 -9.84 -21.56 -15.39
CA GLU A 145 -10.43 -21.54 -14.05
C GLU A 145 -11.85 -20.94 -14.02
N GLY A 146 -12.39 -20.55 -15.19
CA GLY A 146 -13.74 -19.98 -15.30
C GLY A 146 -13.84 -18.54 -14.78
N GLY A 147 -12.74 -17.80 -14.68
CA GLY A 147 -12.70 -16.42 -14.18
C GLY A 147 -13.11 -15.35 -15.20
N ARG A 148 -13.54 -15.74 -16.41
CA ARG A 148 -13.83 -14.84 -17.53
C ARG A 148 -14.99 -13.87 -17.26
N ASP A 149 -15.87 -14.20 -16.33
CA ASP A 149 -16.98 -13.34 -15.90
C ASP A 149 -16.50 -12.09 -15.12
N CYS A 150 -15.26 -12.11 -14.62
CA CYS A 150 -14.66 -11.01 -13.84
C CYS A 150 -13.53 -10.29 -14.59
N ILE A 151 -12.81 -10.98 -15.49
CA ILE A 151 -11.71 -10.43 -16.28
C ILE A 151 -11.90 -10.90 -17.73
N GLY A 152 -12.42 -10.01 -18.56
CA GLY A 152 -12.82 -10.27 -19.94
C GLY A 152 -11.69 -10.10 -20.98
N GLY A 153 -10.56 -9.49 -20.61
CA GLY A 153 -9.46 -9.26 -21.54
C GLY A 153 -8.19 -8.66 -20.95
N TYR A 154 -7.23 -8.38 -21.83
CA TYR A 154 -5.89 -7.89 -21.46
C TYR A 154 -5.92 -6.56 -20.73
N GLU A 155 -6.79 -5.64 -21.14
CA GLU A 155 -6.95 -4.33 -20.50
C GLU A 155 -7.37 -4.49 -19.03
N GLU A 156 -8.41 -5.28 -18.76
CA GLU A 156 -8.91 -5.52 -17.39
C GLU A 156 -7.89 -6.27 -16.52
N LEU A 157 -7.15 -7.21 -17.12
CA LEU A 157 -6.07 -7.91 -16.43
C LEU A 157 -4.90 -6.98 -16.09
N ALA A 158 -4.51 -6.12 -17.04
CA ALA A 158 -3.45 -5.13 -16.84
C ALA A 158 -3.87 -4.09 -15.79
N ASP A 159 -5.13 -3.66 -15.80
CA ASP A 159 -5.71 -2.79 -14.77
C ASP A 159 -5.61 -3.42 -13.39
N LEU A 160 -6.00 -4.69 -13.25
CA LEU A 160 -5.89 -5.42 -11.98
C LEU A 160 -4.43 -5.49 -11.49
N TRP A 161 -3.50 -5.84 -12.37
CA TRP A 161 -2.08 -5.94 -12.01
C TRP A 161 -1.46 -4.59 -11.68
N ALA A 162 -1.84 -3.53 -12.39
CA ALA A 162 -1.40 -2.16 -12.10
C ALA A 162 -1.94 -1.68 -10.74
N MET A 163 -3.22 -1.94 -10.44
CA MET A 163 -3.81 -1.63 -9.13
C MET A 163 -3.06 -2.34 -8.00
N HIS A 164 -2.75 -3.63 -8.14
CA HIS A 164 -1.97 -4.37 -7.14
C HIS A 164 -0.55 -3.83 -6.97
N TYR A 165 0.11 -3.41 -8.05
CA TYR A 165 1.42 -2.80 -7.97
C TYR A 165 1.39 -1.48 -7.20
N VAL A 166 0.44 -0.61 -7.54
CA VAL A 166 0.26 0.69 -6.87
C VAL A 166 -0.03 0.50 -5.39
N ASP A 167 -0.92 -0.42 -5.04
CA ASP A 167 -1.27 -0.71 -3.64
C ASP A 167 -0.07 -1.24 -2.85
N MET A 168 0.71 -2.16 -3.45
CA MET A 168 1.97 -2.64 -2.87
C MET A 168 2.96 -1.48 -2.61
N VAL A 169 3.08 -0.54 -3.56
CA VAL A 169 3.93 0.64 -3.44
C VAL A 169 3.42 1.60 -2.35
N THR A 170 2.10 1.78 -2.22
CA THR A 170 1.47 2.59 -1.17
C THR A 170 1.73 1.99 0.22
N HIS A 171 1.53 0.67 0.38
CA HIS A 171 1.90 -0.05 1.57
C HIS A 171 3.39 0.11 1.92
N TYR A 172 4.28 -0.05 0.94
CA TYR A 172 5.73 0.11 1.16
C TYR A 172 6.11 1.53 1.59
N ARG A 173 5.56 2.56 0.94
CA ARG A 173 5.78 3.96 1.33
C ARG A 173 5.30 4.23 2.75
N ALA A 174 4.10 3.75 3.12
CA ALA A 174 3.59 3.86 4.48
C ALA A 174 4.53 3.16 5.49
N TYR A 175 5.02 1.97 5.16
CA TYR A 175 5.96 1.23 5.99
C TYR A 175 7.28 1.98 6.18
N VAL A 176 7.87 2.55 5.12
CA VAL A 176 9.11 3.34 5.20
C VAL A 176 8.96 4.53 6.15
N VAL A 177 7.87 5.30 6.01
CA VAL A 177 7.58 6.43 6.89
C VAL A 177 7.47 5.97 8.35
N LEU A 178 6.65 4.97 8.62
CA LEU A 178 6.35 4.57 9.99
C LEU A 178 7.50 3.81 10.65
N ARG A 179 8.32 3.10 9.87
CA ARG A 179 9.57 2.49 10.32
C ARG A 179 10.62 3.55 10.67
N HIS A 180 10.76 4.61 9.85
CA HIS A 180 11.65 5.75 10.15
C HIS A 180 11.31 6.38 11.48
N TRP A 181 10.01 6.58 11.72
CA TRP A 181 9.48 7.10 12.99
C TRP A 181 9.43 6.07 14.13
N GLN A 182 9.96 4.86 13.93
CA GLN A 182 10.02 3.78 14.91
C GLN A 182 8.65 3.49 15.55
N LEU A 183 7.58 3.55 14.74
CA LEU A 183 6.23 3.34 15.24
C LEU A 183 6.14 1.95 15.89
N PRO A 184 5.67 1.83 17.14
CA PRO A 184 5.66 0.55 17.82
C PRO A 184 4.87 -0.49 17.04
N LYS A 185 5.44 -1.70 16.90
CA LYS A 185 4.78 -2.85 16.24
C LYS A 185 4.49 -2.67 14.76
N ILE A 186 5.13 -1.70 14.09
CA ILE A 186 5.02 -1.55 12.64
C ILE A 186 5.42 -2.83 11.89
N ASP A 187 6.48 -3.52 12.31
CA ASP A 187 6.88 -4.80 11.69
C ASP A 187 5.84 -5.91 11.86
N LEU A 188 5.09 -5.89 12.97
CA LEU A 188 4.01 -6.85 13.20
C LEU A 188 2.82 -6.54 12.28
N ILE A 189 2.46 -5.27 12.12
CA ILE A 189 1.43 -4.82 11.16
C ILE A 189 1.87 -5.24 9.75
N TRP A 190 3.10 -4.89 9.37
CA TRP A 190 3.70 -5.21 8.09
C TRP A 190 3.70 -6.71 7.77
N SER A 191 4.10 -7.55 8.72
CA SER A 191 4.12 -9.01 8.55
C SER A 191 2.74 -9.62 8.35
N ARG A 192 1.67 -8.94 8.79
CA ARG A 192 0.28 -9.42 8.68
C ARG A 192 -0.39 -9.03 7.37
N LEU A 193 0.16 -8.06 6.63
CA LEU A 193 -0.26 -7.75 5.26
C LEU A 193 0.13 -8.85 4.25
N ASN A 194 0.94 -9.82 4.70
CA ASN A 194 1.62 -10.82 3.89
C ASN A 194 0.75 -12.03 3.49
N SER A 195 -0.57 -12.01 3.77
CA SER A 195 -1.47 -13.13 3.47
C SER A 195 -2.43 -12.75 2.36
N ASP A 196 -1.99 -12.93 1.11
CA ASP A 196 -2.54 -14.00 0.27
C ASP A 196 -2.35 -13.77 -1.24
N PHE A 197 -2.07 -12.56 -1.75
CA PHE A 197 -1.93 -12.38 -3.22
C PHE A 197 -0.68 -11.69 -3.74
N PHE A 198 -0.12 -10.65 -3.12
CA PHE A 198 1.25 -10.21 -3.42
C PHE A 198 1.84 -9.51 -2.19
N PRO A 199 2.93 -10.02 -1.63
CA PRO A 199 3.31 -9.58 -0.30
C PRO A 199 4.01 -8.21 -0.40
N PRO A 200 3.60 -7.22 0.41
CA PRO A 200 4.32 -5.94 0.48
C PRO A 200 5.81 -6.10 0.83
N ASN A 201 6.15 -7.24 1.43
CA ASN A 201 7.53 -7.63 1.69
C ASN A 201 8.39 -7.83 0.43
N LEU A 202 7.81 -7.94 -0.77
CA LEU A 202 8.56 -8.08 -2.01
C LEU A 202 9.50 -6.89 -2.15
N LEU A 203 8.97 -5.67 -1.98
CA LEU A 203 9.77 -4.45 -2.04
C LEU A 203 10.77 -4.36 -0.87
N THR A 204 10.45 -4.86 0.32
CA THR A 204 11.43 -4.89 1.42
C THR A 204 12.51 -5.95 1.24
N CYS A 205 12.25 -7.03 0.50
CA CYS A 205 13.24 -8.01 0.11
C CYS A 205 14.22 -7.44 -0.93
N ILE A 206 13.71 -6.68 -1.90
CA ILE A 206 14.55 -5.91 -2.83
C ILE A 206 15.35 -4.85 -2.08
N GLU A 207 14.70 -4.09 -1.20
CA GLU A 207 15.33 -3.08 -0.32
C GLU A 207 16.50 -3.66 0.47
N ARG A 208 16.35 -4.85 1.08
CA ARG A 208 17.41 -5.51 1.85
C ARG A 208 18.67 -5.81 1.02
N GLN A 209 18.53 -5.99 -0.29
CA GLN A 209 19.66 -6.29 -1.18
C GLN A 209 20.22 -5.05 -1.87
N ARG A 210 19.36 -4.07 -2.18
CA ARG A 210 19.70 -2.94 -3.06
C ARG A 210 19.64 -1.58 -2.38
N GLY A 211 19.07 -1.49 -1.19
CA GLY A 211 18.84 -0.27 -0.44
C GLY A 211 17.50 0.39 -0.75
N VAL A 212 17.08 1.29 0.15
CA VAL A 212 15.81 2.03 0.05
C VAL A 212 15.77 2.97 -1.15
N SER A 213 16.87 3.68 -1.43
CA SER A 213 16.95 4.62 -2.57
C SER A 213 16.70 3.92 -3.90
N TYR A 214 17.22 2.69 -4.08
CA TYR A 214 16.97 1.89 -5.28
C TYR A 214 15.47 1.63 -5.48
N VAL A 215 14.76 1.25 -4.42
CA VAL A 215 13.31 0.98 -4.52
C VAL A 215 12.53 2.26 -4.86
N PHE A 216 12.90 3.40 -4.29
CA PHE A 216 12.28 4.68 -4.65
C PHE A 216 12.61 5.15 -6.07
N ASP A 217 13.81 4.84 -6.58
CA ASP A 217 14.13 5.09 -7.98
C ASP A 217 13.28 4.23 -8.94
N LEU A 218 12.98 2.98 -8.57
CA LEU A 218 12.03 2.14 -9.33
C LEU A 218 10.62 2.76 -9.33
N ILE A 219 10.15 3.23 -8.18
CA ILE A 219 8.83 3.88 -8.05
C ILE A 219 8.76 5.17 -8.88
N ARG A 220 9.85 5.97 -8.87
CA ARG A 220 9.94 7.23 -9.62
C ARG A 220 9.93 7.03 -11.13
N ARG A 221 10.48 5.91 -11.61
CA ARG A 221 10.45 5.48 -13.01
C ARG A 221 9.11 4.81 -13.36
N ALA A 222 8.01 5.46 -12.99
CA ALA A 222 6.66 5.02 -13.31
C ALA A 222 6.54 4.74 -14.82
N GLY A 223 6.10 3.53 -15.17
CA GLY A 223 6.02 3.08 -16.56
C GLY A 223 7.25 2.36 -17.11
N GLU A 224 8.25 2.09 -16.28
CA GLU A 224 9.42 1.27 -16.65
C GLU A 224 9.61 0.06 -15.72
N TYR A 225 8.75 -0.06 -14.70
CA TYR A 225 8.78 -1.13 -13.72
C TYR A 225 7.36 -1.40 -13.21
N CYS A 226 6.96 -2.67 -13.18
CA CYS A 226 5.66 -3.11 -12.68
C CYS A 226 5.77 -4.31 -11.74
N LEU A 227 4.61 -4.85 -11.33
CA LEU A 227 4.52 -6.04 -10.50
C LEU A 227 5.27 -7.24 -11.09
N ILE A 228 5.22 -7.42 -12.41
CA ILE A 228 5.88 -8.54 -13.10
C ILE A 228 7.41 -8.42 -12.95
N ASP A 229 7.94 -7.22 -13.16
CA ASP A 229 9.37 -6.92 -13.01
C ASP A 229 9.82 -7.13 -11.56
N ALA A 230 8.98 -6.70 -10.61
CA ALA A 230 9.20 -6.88 -9.19
C ALA A 230 9.30 -8.36 -8.79
N LEU A 231 8.41 -9.20 -9.30
CA LEU A 231 8.45 -10.65 -9.10
C LEU A 231 9.70 -11.28 -9.72
N GLY A 232 10.09 -10.81 -10.91
CA GLY A 232 11.31 -11.24 -11.60
C GLY A 232 12.57 -10.94 -10.78
N GLU A 233 12.71 -9.71 -10.27
CA GLU A 233 13.85 -9.33 -9.44
C GLU A 233 13.86 -10.09 -8.11
N PHE A 234 12.71 -10.21 -7.45
CA PHE A 234 12.59 -10.98 -6.20
C PHE A 234 13.03 -12.43 -6.37
N ARG A 235 12.61 -13.08 -7.46
CA ARG A 235 13.03 -14.45 -7.78
C ARG A 235 14.54 -14.55 -8.03
N SER A 236 15.10 -13.62 -8.81
CA SER A 236 16.55 -13.58 -9.08
C SER A 236 17.38 -13.41 -7.81
N ILE A 237 16.91 -12.60 -6.86
CA ILE A 237 17.51 -12.45 -5.53
C ILE A 237 17.47 -13.78 -4.77
N GLY A 238 16.32 -14.46 -4.77
CA GLY A 238 16.15 -15.78 -4.14
C GLY A 238 17.13 -16.82 -4.69
N GLU A 239 17.24 -16.92 -6.02
CA GLU A 239 18.15 -17.84 -6.70
C GLU A 239 19.63 -17.56 -6.36
N LYS A 240 20.05 -16.29 -6.36
CA LYS A 240 21.41 -15.90 -5.95
C LYS A 240 21.73 -16.27 -4.51
N ASN A 241 20.77 -16.08 -3.61
CA ASN A 241 20.95 -16.42 -2.20
C ASN A 241 21.03 -17.94 -2.01
N ALA A 242 20.20 -18.73 -2.68
CA ALA A 242 20.27 -20.19 -2.62
C ALA A 242 21.65 -20.72 -3.05
N CYS A 243 22.21 -20.19 -4.16
CA CYS A 243 23.55 -20.57 -4.62
C CYS A 243 24.67 -20.22 -3.63
N ARG A 244 24.49 -19.21 -2.77
CA ARG A 244 25.48 -18.83 -1.75
C ARG A 244 25.51 -19.78 -0.54
N TYR A 245 24.42 -20.50 -0.28
CA TYR A 245 24.31 -21.43 0.85
C TYR A 245 24.57 -22.90 0.48
N THR A 246 24.80 -23.19 -0.80
CA THR A 246 25.15 -24.52 -1.31
C THR A 246 26.65 -24.70 -1.57
N VAL A 247 27.50 -23.85 -0.97
CA VAL A 247 28.97 -23.92 -1.04
C VAL A 247 29.53 -24.20 0.35
#